data_AF-X1SP93-F1
#
_entry.id   AF-X1SP93-F1
#
_cell.length_a   1.000
_cell.length_b   1.000
_cell.length_c   1.000
_cell.angle_alpha   90.00
_cell.angle_beta   90.00
_cell.angle_gamma   90.00
#
_symmetry.space_group_name_H-M   'P 1'
#
loop_
_entity.id
_entity.type
_entity.pdbx_description
1 polymer ?
#
loop_
_entity_poly.entity_id
_entity_poly.type
_entity_poly.pdbx_seq_one_letter_code
_entity_poly.pdbx_strand_id
1 'polypeptide(L)'
;MTALLSAFVAAFWGIVARFSAMFVRIMWKIITFFVSVVTTQAFHAFLQNNPDEAAKLWEKITTTFFEADPVWLEAVGKYMRSLTGFEVDVSDITTGLFTSGEALGEAFLYPMLNLILPGGFTEAEGGRPQEAKLRPEDGLEGAERFLGTNLRFQMQAWWLHVLGDMQSFGMFKSLKDLPNAISWSYGLGWLSWLVMGVPFRMGISEPLEKYFNLIYRPTELTRKMLIDAMMANFIDWDDGVDKLREMGYDEETIVTILRMEADTTSAAEMRKFVQYGLVTNENLTEWFRRRGHPETESAWLAKFLEDEGSQSIRERVAQEALNNYQDEIFTWAQTEPYLTAAHYTSQDVEPPGLHLKAEVGAQKALCSLQAVFGSELGFLGSASLGLSKAPGQYQVQHRVEKRLPQCFARGEEAGSDVRNVYLKAGERPHVLADSL
;
A
#
# COMPACT_ATOMS: atom_id res chain seq x y z
N MET A 1 -9.48 25.92 -75.27
CA MET A 1 -9.19 27.30 -74.79
C MET A 1 -10.21 27.79 -73.77
N THR A 2 -11.51 27.66 -74.03
CA THR A 2 -12.59 28.04 -73.09
C THR A 2 -12.54 27.34 -71.73
N ALA A 3 -12.30 26.02 -71.69
CA ALA A 3 -12.20 25.25 -70.44
C ALA A 3 -11.00 25.66 -69.56
N LEU A 4 -9.90 26.07 -70.18
CA LEU A 4 -8.69 26.51 -69.47
C LEU A 4 -8.88 27.91 -68.88
N LEU A 5 -9.58 28.78 -69.63
CA LEU A 5 -9.97 30.11 -69.14
C LEU A 5 -10.96 30.02 -67.98
N SER A 6 -11.97 29.15 -68.04
CA SER A 6 -12.93 28.97 -66.94
C SER A 6 -12.28 28.40 -65.68
N ALA A 7 -11.35 27.46 -65.81
CA ALA A 7 -10.60 26.90 -64.68
C ALA A 7 -9.71 27.98 -64.03
N PHE A 8 -9.05 28.82 -64.83
CA PHE A 8 -8.24 29.92 -64.33
C PHE A 8 -9.08 30.96 -63.58
N VAL A 9 -10.23 31.36 -64.14
CA VAL A 9 -11.14 32.32 -63.50
C VAL A 9 -11.70 31.75 -62.19
N ALA A 10 -12.07 30.47 -62.14
CA ALA A 10 -12.54 29.82 -60.91
C ALA A 10 -11.44 29.76 -59.84
N ALA A 11 -10.20 29.41 -60.21
CA ALA A 11 -9.07 29.38 -59.29
C ALA A 11 -8.75 30.79 -58.74
N PHE A 12 -8.77 31.81 -59.60
CA PHE A 12 -8.56 33.20 -59.21
C PHE A 12 -9.61 33.66 -58.20
N TRP A 13 -10.91 33.46 -58.48
CA TRP A 13 -11.97 33.81 -57.54
C TRP A 13 -11.91 33.01 -56.23
N GLY A 14 -11.46 31.74 -56.28
CA GLY A 14 -11.21 30.94 -55.08
C GLY A 14 -10.12 31.52 -54.18
N ILE A 15 -9.03 32.05 -54.77
CA ILE A 15 -7.96 32.73 -54.04
C ILE A 15 -8.47 34.04 -53.44
N VAL A 16 -9.18 34.85 -54.23
CA VAL A 16 -9.77 36.12 -53.76
C VAL A 16 -10.73 35.87 -52.60
N ALA A 17 -11.64 34.89 -52.70
CA ALA A 17 -12.58 34.56 -51.64
C ALA A 17 -11.88 34.11 -50.34
N ARG A 18 -10.82 33.29 -50.44
CA ARG A 18 -10.02 32.87 -49.27
C ARG A 18 -9.29 34.05 -48.63
N PHE A 19 -8.71 34.94 -49.43
CA PHE A 19 -8.03 36.12 -48.95
C PHE A 19 -9.01 37.10 -48.28
N SER A 20 -10.16 37.36 -48.90
CA SER A 20 -11.23 38.19 -48.31
C SER A 20 -11.75 37.60 -47.00
N ALA A 21 -11.99 36.28 -46.93
CA ALA A 21 -12.43 35.63 -45.70
C ALA A 21 -11.36 35.70 -44.59
N MET A 22 -10.08 35.52 -44.93
CA MET A 22 -8.97 35.68 -44.00
C MET A 22 -8.87 37.13 -43.50
N PHE A 23 -8.98 38.10 -44.40
CA PHE A 23 -8.94 39.52 -44.07
C PHE A 23 -10.11 39.92 -43.16
N VAL A 24 -11.34 39.50 -43.48
CA VAL A 24 -12.52 39.74 -42.62
C VAL A 24 -12.34 39.12 -41.24
N ARG A 25 -11.78 37.90 -41.14
CA ARG A 25 -11.47 37.28 -39.84
C ARG A 25 -10.43 38.06 -39.05
N ILE A 26 -9.38 38.58 -39.71
CA ILE A 26 -8.34 39.40 -39.06
C ILE A 26 -8.94 40.72 -38.58
N MET A 27 -9.69 41.41 -39.44
CA MET A 27 -10.37 42.66 -39.10
C MET A 27 -11.36 42.46 -37.96
N TRP A 28 -12.13 41.38 -37.98
CA TRP A 28 -13.04 41.04 -36.89
C TRP A 28 -12.28 40.85 -35.56
N LYS A 29 -11.16 40.09 -35.58
CA LYS A 29 -10.32 39.93 -34.39
C LYS A 29 -9.77 41.26 -33.88
N ILE A 30 -9.30 42.13 -34.77
CA ILE A 30 -8.79 43.47 -34.41
C ILE A 30 -9.90 44.31 -33.78
N ILE A 31 -11.10 44.34 -34.39
CA ILE A 31 -12.26 45.06 -33.86
C ILE A 31 -12.63 44.52 -32.47
N THR A 32 -12.77 43.20 -32.32
CA THR A 32 -13.11 42.59 -31.02
C THR A 32 -12.04 42.85 -29.95
N PHE A 33 -10.75 42.90 -30.35
CA PHE A 33 -9.65 43.25 -29.46
C PHE A 33 -9.78 44.69 -28.95
N PHE A 34 -9.96 45.66 -29.85
CA PHE A 34 -10.12 47.06 -29.45
C PHE A 34 -11.38 47.29 -28.63
N VAL A 35 -12.51 46.67 -29.00
CA VAL A 35 -13.74 46.72 -28.20
C VAL A 35 -13.48 46.17 -26.80
N SER A 36 -12.85 45.00 -26.67
CA SER A 36 -12.54 44.40 -25.36
C SER A 36 -11.61 45.28 -24.52
N VAL A 37 -10.58 45.88 -25.11
CA VAL A 37 -9.66 46.80 -24.41
C VAL A 37 -10.41 48.04 -23.95
N VAL A 38 -11.19 48.67 -24.82
CA VAL A 38 -11.96 49.89 -24.48
C VAL A 38 -13.01 49.59 -23.43
N THR A 39 -13.76 48.49 -23.56
CA THR A 39 -14.78 48.09 -22.57
C THR A 39 -14.14 47.75 -21.23
N THR A 40 -13.01 47.03 -21.20
CA THR A 40 -12.29 46.73 -19.95
C THR A 40 -11.79 47.99 -19.28
N GLN A 41 -11.18 48.92 -20.03
CA GLN A 41 -10.69 50.18 -19.49
C GLN A 41 -11.84 51.10 -19.02
N ALA A 42 -12.93 51.16 -19.78
CA ALA A 42 -14.13 51.90 -19.39
C ALA A 42 -14.77 51.32 -18.13
N PHE A 43 -14.81 49.99 -18.00
CA PHE A 43 -15.29 49.32 -16.79
C PHE A 43 -14.38 49.58 -15.59
N HIS A 44 -13.05 49.51 -15.78
CA HIS A 44 -12.10 49.83 -14.71
C HIS A 44 -12.22 51.29 -14.27
N ALA A 45 -12.35 52.22 -15.22
CA ALA A 45 -12.59 53.63 -14.95
C ALA A 45 -13.95 53.86 -14.27
N PHE A 46 -14.99 53.09 -14.62
CA PHE A 46 -16.28 53.14 -13.96
C PHE A 46 -16.17 52.71 -12.50
N LEU A 47 -15.49 51.58 -12.22
CA LEU A 47 -15.24 51.10 -10.85
C LEU A 47 -14.45 52.10 -10.01
N GLN A 48 -13.40 52.71 -10.57
CA GLN A 48 -12.56 53.68 -9.86
C GLN A 48 -13.26 55.02 -9.60
N ASN A 49 -14.00 55.53 -10.59
CA ASN A 49 -14.59 56.87 -10.52
C ASN A 49 -15.99 56.88 -9.90
N ASN A 50 -16.70 55.75 -9.86
CA ASN A 50 -18.08 55.65 -9.36
C ASN A 50 -18.25 54.43 -8.44
N PRO A 51 -17.54 54.37 -7.30
CA PRO A 51 -17.56 53.21 -6.41
C PRO A 51 -18.97 52.87 -5.89
N ASP A 52 -19.81 53.87 -5.65
CA ASP A 52 -21.18 53.65 -5.15
C ASP A 52 -22.11 53.02 -6.22
N GLU A 53 -22.01 53.47 -7.47
CA GLU A 53 -22.77 52.88 -8.58
C GLU A 53 -22.23 51.50 -8.96
N ALA A 54 -20.92 51.29 -8.84
CA ALA A 54 -20.31 49.98 -8.96
C ALA A 54 -20.80 49.02 -7.87
N ALA A 55 -20.93 49.49 -6.63
CA ALA A 55 -21.49 48.72 -5.53
C ALA A 55 -22.97 48.37 -5.78
N LYS A 56 -23.80 49.30 -6.26
CA LYS A 56 -25.20 49.02 -6.65
C LYS A 56 -25.31 48.07 -7.83
N LEU A 57 -24.44 48.20 -8.84
CA LEU A 57 -24.38 47.28 -9.97
C LEU A 57 -23.98 45.88 -9.50
N TRP A 58 -22.99 45.80 -8.61
CA TRP A 58 -22.57 44.55 -7.99
C TRP A 58 -23.68 43.95 -7.16
N GLU A 59 -24.34 44.74 -6.31
CA GLU A 59 -25.52 44.33 -5.54
C GLU A 59 -26.60 43.78 -6.46
N LYS A 60 -26.92 44.47 -7.56
CA LYS A 60 -27.91 44.03 -8.54
C LYS A 60 -27.49 42.75 -9.28
N ILE A 61 -26.22 42.60 -9.62
CA ILE A 61 -25.68 41.36 -10.18
C ILE A 61 -25.79 40.26 -9.13
N THR A 62 -25.42 40.53 -7.88
CA THR A 62 -25.49 39.55 -6.81
C THR A 62 -26.92 39.14 -6.50
N THR A 63 -27.89 40.05 -6.48
CA THR A 63 -29.30 39.70 -6.27
C THR A 63 -29.85 38.97 -7.48
N THR A 64 -29.60 39.45 -8.70
CA THR A 64 -30.11 38.79 -9.92
C THR A 64 -29.53 37.39 -10.14
N PHE A 65 -28.26 37.15 -9.78
CA PHE A 65 -27.59 35.86 -10.03
C PHE A 65 -27.48 34.96 -8.80
N PHE A 66 -27.58 35.50 -7.57
CA PHE A 66 -27.39 34.74 -6.32
C PHE A 66 -28.60 34.75 -5.40
N GLU A 67 -29.61 35.62 -5.58
CA GLU A 67 -30.95 35.31 -5.06
C GLU A 67 -31.55 34.28 -6.02
N ALA A 68 -31.60 33.05 -5.55
CA ALA A 68 -32.03 31.96 -6.40
C ALA A 68 -33.53 32.10 -6.71
N ASP A 69 -33.85 32.29 -7.99
CA ASP A 69 -35.23 32.29 -8.48
C ASP A 69 -35.93 31.00 -8.00
N PRO A 70 -37.08 31.09 -7.30
CA PRO A 70 -37.83 29.92 -6.83
C PRO A 70 -38.10 28.88 -7.92
N VAL A 71 -38.27 29.32 -9.17
CA VAL A 71 -38.48 28.44 -10.34
C VAL A 71 -37.20 27.68 -10.69
N TRP A 72 -36.04 28.34 -10.60
CA TRP A 72 -34.74 27.71 -10.80
C TRP A 72 -34.44 26.69 -9.69
N LEU A 73 -34.74 27.05 -8.46
CA LEU A 73 -34.61 26.18 -7.29
C LEU A 73 -35.46 24.90 -7.45
N GLU A 74 -36.73 25.05 -7.82
CA GLU A 74 -37.60 23.89 -8.09
C GLU A 74 -37.03 23.01 -9.22
N ALA A 75 -36.45 23.62 -10.26
CA ALA A 75 -35.78 22.88 -11.33
C ALA A 75 -34.54 22.13 -10.85
N VAL A 76 -33.69 22.75 -10.00
CA VAL A 76 -32.52 22.11 -9.40
C VAL A 76 -32.93 20.97 -8.46
N GLY A 77 -33.96 21.14 -7.63
CA GLY A 77 -34.48 20.09 -6.74
C GLY A 77 -35.02 18.89 -7.51
N LYS A 78 -35.86 19.13 -8.53
CA LYS A 78 -36.35 18.08 -9.45
C LYS A 78 -35.19 17.39 -10.16
N TYR A 79 -34.17 18.17 -10.55
CA TYR A 79 -32.99 17.64 -11.20
C TYR A 79 -32.18 16.73 -10.27
N MET A 80 -31.86 17.18 -9.05
CA MET A 80 -31.14 16.39 -8.04
C MET A 80 -31.91 15.11 -7.70
N ARG A 81 -33.23 15.18 -7.52
CA ARG A 81 -34.09 14.00 -7.31
C ARG A 81 -34.01 13.01 -8.47
N SER A 82 -34.01 13.50 -9.71
CA SER A 82 -33.89 12.64 -10.89
C SER A 82 -32.51 11.98 -11.05
N LEU A 83 -31.48 12.48 -10.36
CA LEU A 83 -30.12 11.95 -10.40
C LEU A 83 -29.86 10.97 -9.27
N THR A 84 -30.22 11.36 -8.05
CA THR A 84 -29.83 10.65 -6.83
C THR A 84 -30.94 9.78 -6.28
N GLY A 85 -32.19 10.00 -6.73
CA GLY A 85 -33.38 9.38 -6.17
C GLY A 85 -33.94 10.11 -4.93
N PHE A 86 -33.17 11.03 -4.32
CA PHE A 86 -33.56 11.70 -3.08
C PHE A 86 -34.24 13.04 -3.33
N GLU A 87 -35.29 13.30 -2.56
CA GLU A 87 -35.93 14.61 -2.54
C GLU A 87 -35.08 15.56 -1.69
N VAL A 88 -34.36 16.47 -2.34
CA VAL A 88 -33.58 17.51 -1.64
C VAL A 88 -34.50 18.71 -1.44
N ASP A 89 -34.80 19.05 -0.19
CA ASP A 89 -35.57 20.26 0.10
C ASP A 89 -34.76 21.49 -0.31
N VAL A 90 -35.29 22.21 -1.29
CA VAL A 90 -34.60 23.36 -1.86
C VAL A 90 -34.69 24.59 -0.97
N SER A 91 -35.63 24.60 -0.02
CA SER A 91 -35.70 25.61 1.02
C SER A 91 -34.53 25.45 2.01
N ASP A 92 -34.11 24.22 2.32
CA ASP A 92 -32.92 23.96 3.14
C ASP A 92 -31.63 24.35 2.40
N ILE A 93 -31.59 24.15 1.09
CA ILE A 93 -30.52 24.65 0.22
C ILE A 93 -30.42 26.17 0.35
N THR A 94 -31.50 26.93 0.17
CA THR A 94 -31.40 28.40 0.14
C THR A 94 -31.25 29.08 1.50
N THR A 95 -31.90 28.55 2.53
CA THR A 95 -31.81 29.10 3.88
C THR A 95 -30.54 28.63 4.60
N GLY A 96 -30.05 27.42 4.27
CA GLY A 96 -28.86 26.79 4.82
C GLY A 96 -27.55 27.11 4.09
N LEU A 97 -27.52 27.22 2.74
CA LEU A 97 -26.29 27.45 1.95
C LEU A 97 -25.49 28.65 2.44
N PHE A 98 -26.18 29.68 2.89
CA PHE A 98 -25.59 30.95 3.27
C PHE A 98 -25.45 31.13 4.79
N THR A 99 -25.98 30.21 5.60
CA THR A 99 -25.97 30.30 7.07
C THR A 99 -25.07 29.27 7.74
N SER A 100 -24.89 28.06 7.18
CA SER A 100 -23.89 27.10 7.67
C SER A 100 -23.33 26.19 6.57
N GLY A 101 -21.99 26.10 6.49
CA GLY A 101 -21.32 25.18 5.58
C GLY A 101 -21.52 23.69 5.93
N GLU A 102 -21.94 23.40 7.17
CA GLU A 102 -22.18 22.05 7.67
C GLU A 102 -23.45 21.43 7.10
N ALA A 103 -24.59 22.16 7.13
CA ALA A 103 -25.84 21.70 6.53
C ALA A 103 -25.71 21.49 5.02
N LEU A 104 -24.96 22.38 4.35
CA LEU A 104 -24.62 22.22 2.94
C LEU A 104 -23.79 20.96 2.70
N GLY A 105 -22.76 20.74 3.53
CA GLY A 105 -21.93 19.54 3.46
C GLY A 105 -22.77 18.27 3.61
N GLU A 106 -23.70 18.25 4.57
CA GLU A 106 -24.59 17.12 4.83
C GLU A 106 -25.53 16.82 3.65
N ALA A 107 -26.21 17.85 3.14
CA ALA A 107 -27.14 17.74 2.03
C ALA A 107 -26.49 17.24 0.73
N PHE A 108 -25.20 17.53 0.51
CA PHE A 108 -24.45 17.05 -0.65
C PHE A 108 -23.74 15.71 -0.40
N LEU A 109 -23.19 15.50 0.79
CA LEU A 109 -22.38 14.32 1.09
C LEU A 109 -23.23 13.05 1.06
N TYR A 110 -24.42 13.04 1.66
CA TYR A 110 -25.23 11.82 1.72
C TYR A 110 -25.68 11.30 0.35
N PRO A 111 -26.24 12.14 -0.55
CA PRO A 111 -26.55 11.68 -1.90
C PRO A 111 -25.31 11.18 -2.65
N MET A 112 -24.17 11.83 -2.48
CA MET A 112 -22.90 11.40 -3.09
C MET A 112 -22.42 10.06 -2.53
N LEU A 113 -22.53 9.85 -1.22
CA LEU A 113 -22.22 8.56 -0.60
C LEU A 113 -23.18 7.47 -1.09
N ASN A 114 -24.46 7.78 -1.32
CA ASN A 114 -25.42 6.81 -1.84
C ASN A 114 -25.16 6.40 -3.30
N LEU A 115 -24.51 7.26 -4.09
CA LEU A 115 -24.05 6.91 -5.44
C LEU A 115 -22.87 5.93 -5.41
N ILE A 116 -22.06 5.98 -4.36
CA ILE A 116 -20.81 5.22 -4.22
C ILE A 116 -21.02 3.93 -3.44
N LEU A 117 -21.82 3.98 -2.38
CA LEU A 117 -22.03 2.87 -1.45
C LEU A 117 -23.27 2.06 -1.85
N PRO A 118 -23.11 0.76 -2.15
CA PRO A 118 -24.21 -0.14 -2.45
C PRO A 118 -25.07 -0.40 -1.20
N GLY A 119 -26.36 -0.72 -1.41
CA GLY A 119 -27.32 -0.94 -0.33
C GLY A 119 -27.99 0.32 0.21
N GLY A 120 -27.41 1.50 -0.09
CA GLY A 120 -27.98 2.81 0.19
C GLY A 120 -28.24 3.13 1.66
N PHE A 121 -28.28 4.41 1.99
CA PHE A 121 -28.91 4.81 3.24
C PHE A 121 -30.41 4.52 3.07
N THR A 122 -30.92 3.45 3.68
CA THR A 122 -32.37 3.26 3.77
C THR A 122 -32.93 4.48 4.50
N GLU A 123 -33.83 5.23 3.84
CA GLU A 123 -34.44 6.53 4.18
C GLU A 123 -35.08 6.68 5.57
N ALA A 124 -34.87 5.76 6.52
CA ALA A 124 -35.22 6.05 7.90
C ALA A 124 -34.36 7.25 8.35
N GLU A 125 -34.95 8.44 8.38
CA GLU A 125 -34.34 9.70 8.83
C GLU A 125 -33.53 9.45 10.12
N GLY A 126 -32.21 9.64 10.05
CA GLY A 126 -31.31 9.43 11.18
C GLY A 126 -30.84 7.98 11.41
N GLY A 127 -31.17 7.04 10.53
CA GLY A 127 -30.63 5.69 10.54
C GLY A 127 -29.13 5.71 10.24
N ARG A 128 -28.31 5.28 11.22
CA ARG A 128 -26.88 5.08 10.98
C ARG A 128 -26.70 4.08 9.83
N PRO A 129 -25.69 4.26 8.96
CA PRO A 129 -25.41 3.30 7.91
C PRO A 129 -25.22 1.93 8.54
N GLN A 130 -26.05 0.96 8.16
CA GLN A 130 -25.87 -0.41 8.62
C GLN A 130 -24.53 -0.91 8.07
N GLU A 131 -23.79 -1.66 8.87
CA GLU A 131 -22.53 -2.30 8.46
C GLU A 131 -22.81 -3.30 7.33
N ALA A 132 -22.87 -2.82 6.09
CA ALA A 132 -23.05 -3.65 4.92
C ALA A 132 -21.70 -4.27 4.58
N LYS A 133 -21.60 -5.60 4.66
CA LYS A 133 -20.45 -6.34 4.16
C LYS A 133 -20.46 -6.26 2.62
N LEU A 134 -19.68 -5.33 2.08
CA LEU A 134 -19.58 -5.10 0.63
C LEU A 134 -19.14 -6.39 -0.09
N ARG A 135 -19.87 -6.75 -1.14
CA ARG A 135 -19.55 -7.86 -2.04
C ARG A 135 -18.77 -7.33 -3.25
N PRO A 136 -17.97 -8.18 -3.91
CA PRO A 136 -17.22 -7.77 -5.10
C PRO A 136 -18.09 -7.14 -6.21
N GLU A 137 -19.27 -7.71 -6.46
CA GLU A 137 -20.20 -7.25 -7.50
C GLU A 137 -20.69 -5.82 -7.24
N ASP A 138 -20.77 -5.43 -5.98
CA ASP A 138 -21.28 -4.13 -5.60
C ASP A 138 -20.32 -2.99 -6.05
N GLY A 139 -19.03 -3.28 -6.23
CA GLY A 139 -18.06 -2.31 -6.77
C GLY A 139 -18.29 -2.00 -8.25
N LEU A 140 -18.74 -2.99 -9.03
CA LEU A 140 -19.12 -2.79 -10.43
C LEU A 140 -20.37 -1.92 -10.52
N GLU A 141 -21.39 -2.23 -9.71
CA GLU A 141 -22.62 -1.45 -9.64
C GLU A 141 -22.35 0.00 -9.20
N GLY A 142 -21.52 0.20 -8.17
CA GLY A 142 -21.11 1.53 -7.72
C GLY A 142 -20.35 2.30 -8.81
N ALA A 143 -19.44 1.64 -9.55
CA ALA A 143 -18.73 2.24 -10.68
C ALA A 143 -19.69 2.67 -11.79
N GLU A 144 -20.65 1.82 -12.17
CA GLU A 144 -21.65 2.12 -13.21
C GLU A 144 -22.55 3.30 -12.82
N ARG A 145 -23.05 3.31 -11.58
CA ARG A 145 -23.87 4.42 -11.04
C ARG A 145 -23.08 5.73 -11.04
N PHE A 146 -21.85 5.71 -10.55
CA PHE A 146 -20.99 6.89 -10.51
C PHE A 146 -20.67 7.39 -11.92
N LEU A 147 -20.21 6.52 -12.83
CA LEU A 147 -19.88 6.90 -14.20
C LEU A 147 -21.09 7.41 -14.97
N GLY A 148 -22.24 6.76 -14.82
CA GLY A 148 -23.51 7.20 -15.43
C GLY A 148 -23.93 8.58 -14.93
N THR A 149 -23.83 8.82 -13.62
CA THR A 149 -24.15 10.10 -13.01
C THR A 149 -23.17 11.20 -13.45
N ASN A 150 -21.87 10.92 -13.41
CA ASN A 150 -20.83 11.85 -13.84
C ASN A 150 -20.96 12.21 -15.32
N LEU A 151 -21.20 11.23 -16.20
CA LEU A 151 -21.44 11.46 -17.63
C LEU A 151 -22.68 12.34 -17.83
N ARG A 152 -23.77 12.09 -17.09
CA ARG A 152 -24.98 12.91 -17.15
C ARG A 152 -24.71 14.35 -16.72
N PHE A 153 -23.96 14.57 -15.63
CA PHE A 153 -23.54 15.91 -15.22
C PHE A 153 -22.71 16.62 -16.28
N GLN A 154 -21.72 15.94 -16.86
CA GLN A 154 -20.87 16.52 -17.90
C GLN A 154 -21.67 16.88 -19.16
N MET A 155 -22.58 16.02 -19.59
CA MET A 155 -23.43 16.27 -20.75
C MET A 155 -24.38 17.46 -20.52
N GLN A 156 -24.90 17.62 -19.31
CA GLN A 156 -25.76 18.75 -18.99
C GLN A 156 -25.01 20.06 -18.81
N ALA A 157 -23.85 20.03 -18.15
CA ALA A 157 -22.96 21.19 -18.08
C ALA A 157 -22.56 21.63 -19.49
N TRP A 158 -22.22 20.68 -20.37
CA TRP A 158 -21.96 20.94 -21.78
C TRP A 158 -23.19 21.54 -22.49
N TRP A 159 -24.39 21.00 -22.27
CA TRP A 159 -25.62 21.55 -22.87
C TRP A 159 -25.93 22.97 -22.40
N LEU A 160 -25.78 23.24 -21.10
CA LEU A 160 -25.89 24.59 -20.53
C LEU A 160 -24.85 25.53 -21.15
N HIS A 161 -23.63 25.06 -21.40
CA HIS A 161 -22.63 25.84 -22.13
C HIS A 161 -23.08 26.14 -23.56
N VAL A 162 -23.64 25.17 -24.28
CA VAL A 162 -24.15 25.37 -25.65
C VAL A 162 -25.29 26.40 -25.65
N LEU A 163 -26.28 26.26 -24.75
CA LEU A 163 -27.40 27.21 -24.64
C LEU A 163 -26.94 28.60 -24.21
N GLY A 164 -26.03 28.69 -23.24
CA GLY A 164 -25.45 29.94 -22.78
C GLY A 164 -24.66 30.66 -23.88
N ASP A 165 -23.86 29.92 -24.66
CA ASP A 165 -23.13 30.48 -25.80
C ASP A 165 -24.09 30.93 -26.92
N MET A 166 -25.19 30.20 -27.15
CA MET A 166 -26.22 30.56 -28.13
C MET A 166 -27.00 31.82 -27.72
N GLN A 167 -27.44 31.93 -26.46
CA GLN A 167 -28.24 33.06 -25.98
C GLN A 167 -27.39 34.33 -25.80
N SER A 168 -26.12 34.16 -25.40
CA SER A 168 -25.20 35.28 -25.17
C SER A 168 -24.48 35.77 -26.42
N PHE A 169 -24.69 35.13 -27.57
CA PHE A 169 -23.86 35.32 -28.78
C PHE A 169 -22.34 35.24 -28.48
N GLY A 170 -21.95 34.41 -27.52
CA GLY A 170 -20.56 34.23 -27.10
C GLY A 170 -19.96 35.35 -26.25
N MET A 171 -20.72 36.37 -25.84
CA MET A 171 -20.21 37.48 -25.01
C MET A 171 -19.91 37.07 -23.56
N PHE A 172 -20.55 36.03 -23.01
CA PHE A 172 -20.38 35.63 -21.61
C PHE A 172 -19.43 34.44 -21.40
N LYS A 173 -18.59 34.16 -22.39
CA LYS A 173 -17.66 33.01 -22.37
C LYS A 173 -16.65 33.04 -21.20
N SER A 174 -16.28 34.22 -20.69
CA SER A 174 -15.34 34.36 -19.57
C SER A 174 -16.00 34.23 -18.20
N LEU A 175 -17.26 34.65 -18.06
CA LEU A 175 -18.02 34.57 -16.81
C LEU A 175 -18.34 33.13 -16.41
N LYS A 176 -18.51 32.23 -17.40
CA LYS A 176 -18.72 30.79 -17.14
C LYS A 176 -17.47 30.04 -16.63
N ASP A 177 -16.26 30.52 -16.93
CA ASP A 177 -15.03 29.87 -16.49
C ASP A 177 -14.62 30.34 -15.08
N LEU A 178 -15.21 31.43 -14.60
CA LEU A 178 -14.91 32.05 -13.30
C LEU A 178 -15.17 31.10 -12.12
N PRO A 179 -16.32 30.40 -11.99
CA PRO A 179 -16.54 29.49 -10.86
C PRO A 179 -15.58 28.30 -10.87
N ASN A 180 -15.25 27.79 -12.06
CA ASN A 180 -14.28 26.71 -12.20
C ASN A 180 -12.88 27.18 -11.77
N ALA A 181 -12.44 28.35 -12.25
CA ALA A 181 -11.16 28.95 -11.86
C ALA A 181 -11.08 29.25 -10.35
N ILE A 182 -12.16 29.75 -9.75
CA ILE A 182 -12.27 29.97 -8.30
C ILE A 182 -12.17 28.63 -7.55
N SER A 183 -12.98 27.63 -7.92
CA SER A 183 -12.98 26.30 -7.29
C SER A 183 -11.60 25.63 -7.32
N TRP A 184 -10.89 25.74 -8.45
CA TRP A 184 -9.52 25.22 -8.58
C TRP A 184 -8.47 26.07 -7.86
N SER A 185 -8.58 27.41 -7.87
CA SER A 185 -7.61 28.29 -7.20
C SER A 185 -7.65 28.18 -5.68
N TYR A 186 -8.84 27.93 -5.11
CA TYR A 186 -9.00 27.65 -3.68
C TYR A 186 -8.73 26.18 -3.31
N GLY A 187 -8.37 25.34 -4.27
CA GLY A 187 -8.07 23.92 -4.04
C GLY A 187 -9.28 23.07 -3.63
N LEU A 188 -10.52 23.57 -3.78
CA LEU A 188 -11.74 22.88 -3.38
C LEU A 188 -11.92 21.56 -4.14
N GLY A 189 -11.55 21.54 -5.43
CA GLY A 189 -11.56 20.30 -6.23
C GLY A 189 -10.60 19.24 -5.70
N TRP A 190 -9.41 19.64 -5.25
CA TRP A 190 -8.42 18.71 -4.69
C TRP A 190 -8.83 18.21 -3.30
N LEU A 191 -9.33 19.10 -2.44
CA LEU A 191 -9.84 18.74 -1.11
C LEU A 191 -11.05 17.79 -1.21
N SER A 192 -11.96 18.04 -2.16
CA SER A 192 -13.08 17.15 -2.42
C SER A 192 -12.60 15.76 -2.84
N TRP A 193 -11.55 15.68 -3.66
CA TRP A 193 -10.92 14.41 -4.04
C TRP A 193 -10.33 13.66 -2.83
N LEU A 194 -9.69 14.38 -1.91
CA LEU A 194 -9.11 13.79 -0.70
C LEU A 194 -10.19 13.25 0.24
N VAL A 195 -11.27 14.01 0.45
CA VAL A 195 -12.41 13.61 1.29
C VAL A 195 -13.17 12.44 0.67
N MET A 196 -13.46 12.50 -0.63
CA MET A 196 -14.21 11.45 -1.32
C MET A 196 -13.37 10.22 -1.65
N GLY A 197 -12.03 10.32 -1.61
CA GLY A 197 -11.13 9.23 -1.98
C GLY A 197 -11.31 7.96 -1.12
N VAL A 198 -11.65 8.12 0.18
CA VAL A 198 -11.91 6.97 1.06
C VAL A 198 -13.23 6.27 0.71
N PRO A 199 -14.38 6.97 0.61
CA PRO A 199 -15.62 6.38 0.10
C PRO A 199 -15.45 5.69 -1.25
N PHE A 200 -14.75 6.32 -2.21
CA PHE A 200 -14.50 5.71 -3.52
C PHE A 200 -13.68 4.42 -3.42
N ARG A 201 -12.63 4.43 -2.60
CA ARG A 201 -11.80 3.25 -2.41
C ARG A 201 -12.58 2.10 -1.80
N MET A 202 -13.32 2.37 -0.72
CA MET A 202 -14.05 1.34 0.01
C MET A 202 -15.28 0.85 -0.75
N GLY A 203 -16.05 1.76 -1.35
CA GLY A 203 -17.32 1.46 -2.03
C GLY A 203 -17.18 0.96 -3.45
N ILE A 204 -16.15 1.40 -4.17
CA ILE A 204 -15.98 1.09 -5.60
C ILE A 204 -14.66 0.37 -5.86
N SER A 205 -13.50 0.98 -5.57
CA SER A 205 -12.21 0.47 -6.06
C SER A 205 -11.84 -0.90 -5.48
N GLU A 206 -11.91 -1.09 -4.16
CA GLU A 206 -11.55 -2.37 -3.53
C GLU A 206 -12.51 -3.52 -3.89
N PRO A 207 -13.85 -3.35 -3.87
CA PRO A 207 -14.74 -4.41 -4.31
C PRO A 207 -14.60 -4.72 -5.81
N LEU A 208 -14.38 -3.69 -6.64
CA LEU A 208 -14.14 -3.86 -8.08
C LEU A 208 -12.81 -4.61 -8.35
N GLU A 209 -11.76 -4.31 -7.59
CA GLU A 209 -10.50 -5.07 -7.62
C GLU A 209 -10.74 -6.54 -7.24
N LYS A 210 -11.51 -6.81 -6.18
CA LYS A 210 -11.88 -8.18 -5.80
C LYS A 210 -12.69 -8.88 -6.90
N TYR A 211 -13.60 -8.16 -7.57
CA TYR A 211 -14.41 -8.70 -8.66
C TYR A 211 -13.52 -9.13 -9.83
N PHE A 212 -12.62 -8.25 -10.27
CA PHE A 212 -11.66 -8.59 -11.31
C PHE A 212 -10.65 -9.65 -10.89
N ASN A 213 -10.27 -9.71 -9.62
CA ASN A 213 -9.43 -10.77 -9.11
C ASN A 213 -10.13 -12.14 -9.14
N LEU A 214 -11.45 -12.21 -8.96
CA LEU A 214 -12.19 -13.47 -9.10
C LEU A 214 -12.24 -13.97 -10.55
N ILE A 215 -12.40 -13.04 -11.50
CA ILE A 215 -12.53 -13.34 -12.93
C ILE A 215 -11.16 -13.64 -13.55
N TYR A 216 -10.21 -12.72 -13.38
CA TYR A 216 -8.91 -12.78 -14.04
C TYR A 216 -7.85 -13.49 -13.21
N ARG A 217 -8.04 -13.60 -11.89
CA ARG A 217 -7.10 -14.24 -10.95
C ARG A 217 -5.65 -13.79 -11.18
N PRO A 218 -5.37 -12.48 -11.22
CA PRO A 218 -4.05 -11.97 -11.53
C PRO A 218 -3.06 -12.20 -10.39
N THR A 219 -3.53 -12.55 -9.19
CA THR A 219 -2.67 -12.83 -8.04
C THR A 219 -1.99 -14.18 -8.22
N GLU A 220 -0.74 -14.14 -8.62
CA GLU A 220 0.14 -15.30 -8.66
C GLU A 220 0.77 -15.59 -7.29
N LEU A 221 1.35 -16.78 -7.14
CA LEU A 221 2.14 -17.09 -5.94
C LEU A 221 3.32 -16.13 -5.86
N THR A 222 3.60 -15.60 -4.67
CA THR A 222 4.87 -14.87 -4.46
C THR A 222 6.04 -15.80 -4.77
N ARG A 223 7.19 -15.25 -5.19
CA ARG A 223 8.40 -16.05 -5.47
C ARG A 223 8.71 -17.06 -4.37
N LYS A 224 8.64 -16.64 -3.10
CA LYS A 224 8.91 -17.53 -1.96
C LYS A 224 7.87 -18.65 -1.86
N MET A 225 6.59 -18.33 -1.96
CA MET A 225 5.51 -19.33 -1.93
C MET A 225 5.60 -20.32 -3.09
N LEU A 226 6.02 -19.85 -4.27
CA LEU A 226 6.26 -20.69 -5.44
C LEU A 226 7.40 -21.68 -5.18
N ILE A 227 8.55 -21.21 -4.68
CA ILE A 227 9.71 -22.06 -4.38
C ILE A 227 9.37 -23.06 -3.27
N ASP A 228 8.73 -22.61 -2.19
CA ASP A 228 8.31 -23.49 -1.10
C ASP A 228 7.34 -24.59 -1.62
N ALA A 229 6.44 -24.23 -2.55
CA ALA A 229 5.53 -25.19 -3.19
C ALA A 229 6.24 -26.16 -4.14
N MET A 230 7.27 -25.71 -4.88
CA MET A 230 8.13 -26.58 -5.69
C MET A 230 8.89 -27.57 -4.81
N MET A 231 9.51 -27.09 -3.73
CA MET A 231 10.29 -27.92 -2.80
C MET A 231 9.42 -28.95 -2.06
N ALA A 232 8.16 -28.61 -1.80
CA ALA A 232 7.17 -29.52 -1.23
C ALA A 232 6.51 -30.47 -2.27
N ASN A 233 6.93 -30.41 -3.55
CA ASN A 233 6.33 -31.15 -4.67
C ASN A 233 4.83 -30.90 -4.87
N PHE A 234 4.33 -29.72 -4.49
CA PHE A 234 2.96 -29.29 -4.84
C PHE A 234 2.87 -28.72 -6.27
N ILE A 235 4.00 -28.26 -6.82
CA ILE A 235 4.16 -27.77 -8.17
C ILE A 235 5.33 -28.53 -8.80
N ASP A 236 5.18 -28.93 -10.06
CA ASP A 236 6.25 -29.59 -10.80
C ASP A 236 7.45 -28.65 -11.00
N TRP A 237 8.65 -29.22 -11.12
CA TRP A 237 9.88 -28.44 -11.22
C TRP A 237 9.94 -27.63 -12.52
N ASP A 238 9.53 -28.21 -13.65
CA ASP A 238 9.54 -27.52 -14.94
C ASP A 238 8.50 -26.39 -14.95
N ASP A 239 7.28 -26.66 -14.45
CA ASP A 239 6.22 -25.66 -14.29
C ASP A 239 6.65 -24.50 -13.37
N GLY A 240 7.35 -24.81 -12.28
CA GLY A 240 7.84 -23.82 -11.33
C GLY A 240 8.93 -22.92 -11.93
N VAL A 241 9.83 -23.49 -12.73
CA VAL A 241 10.85 -22.74 -13.47
C VAL A 241 10.21 -21.84 -14.52
N ASP A 242 9.22 -22.32 -15.27
CA ASP A 242 8.48 -21.50 -16.24
C ASP A 242 7.82 -20.29 -15.57
N LYS A 243 7.21 -20.48 -14.40
CA LYS A 243 6.65 -19.35 -13.62
C LYS A 243 7.72 -18.37 -13.14
N LEU A 244 8.91 -18.83 -12.76
CA LEU A 244 10.02 -17.94 -12.42
C LEU A 244 10.50 -17.16 -13.66
N ARG A 245 10.46 -17.75 -14.87
CA ARG A 245 10.74 -17.03 -16.12
C ARG A 245 9.69 -15.96 -16.40
N GLU A 246 8.42 -16.25 -16.18
CA GLU A 246 7.31 -15.28 -16.33
C GLU A 246 7.46 -14.09 -15.37
N MET A 247 7.99 -14.31 -14.15
CA MET A 247 8.36 -13.25 -13.20
C MET A 247 9.60 -12.43 -13.61
N GLY A 248 10.30 -12.83 -14.68
CA GLY A 248 11.45 -12.11 -15.24
C GLY A 248 12.83 -12.55 -14.72
N TYR A 249 12.95 -13.73 -14.10
CA TYR A 249 14.25 -14.29 -13.70
C TYR A 249 14.94 -15.01 -14.87
N ASP A 250 16.25 -14.79 -15.03
CA ASP A 250 17.07 -15.55 -15.98
C ASP A 250 17.47 -16.93 -15.42
N GLU A 251 17.89 -17.85 -16.30
CA GLU A 251 18.24 -19.23 -15.94
C GLU A 251 19.30 -19.34 -14.84
N GLU A 252 20.33 -18.50 -14.87
CA GLU A 252 21.42 -18.53 -13.90
C GLU A 252 20.91 -18.07 -12.51
N THR A 253 20.11 -17.01 -12.50
CA THR A 253 19.44 -16.51 -11.29
C THR A 253 18.47 -17.55 -10.73
N ILE A 254 17.69 -18.23 -11.58
CA ILE A 254 16.76 -19.29 -11.16
C ILE A 254 17.52 -20.42 -10.45
N VAL A 255 18.58 -20.94 -11.08
CA VAL A 255 19.41 -22.01 -10.49
C VAL A 255 20.03 -21.55 -9.17
N THR A 256 20.47 -20.30 -9.09
CA THR A 256 21.07 -19.73 -7.87
C THR A 256 20.06 -19.64 -6.73
N ILE A 257 18.88 -19.09 -6.99
CA ILE A 257 17.80 -18.96 -5.99
C ILE A 257 17.37 -20.34 -5.49
N LEU A 258 17.17 -21.30 -6.40
CA LEU A 258 16.72 -22.63 -6.04
C LEU A 258 17.79 -23.39 -5.24
N ARG A 259 19.07 -23.17 -5.52
CA ARG A 259 20.17 -23.72 -4.69
C ARG A 259 20.23 -23.09 -3.29
N MET A 260 19.93 -21.80 -3.18
CA MET A 260 19.89 -21.12 -1.88
C MET A 260 18.74 -21.64 -1.02
N GLU A 261 17.55 -21.81 -1.59
CA GLU A 261 16.37 -22.28 -0.86
C GLU A 261 16.40 -23.80 -0.60
N ALA A 262 17.10 -24.59 -1.44
CA ALA A 262 17.30 -26.02 -1.20
C ALA A 262 18.12 -26.33 0.07
N ASP A 263 18.89 -25.37 0.58
CA ASP A 263 19.66 -25.53 1.82
C ASP A 263 18.82 -25.26 3.06
N THR A 264 17.79 -26.08 3.28
CA THR A 264 16.88 -25.96 4.44
C THR A 264 17.42 -26.61 5.71
N THR A 265 18.62 -27.20 5.67
CA THR A 265 19.15 -27.97 6.82
C THR A 265 19.44 -27.01 7.97
N SER A 266 18.85 -27.26 9.13
CA SER A 266 19.13 -26.45 10.32
C SER A 266 20.51 -26.76 10.91
N ALA A 267 21.10 -25.81 11.65
CA ALA A 267 22.35 -26.06 12.39
C ALA A 267 22.23 -27.24 13.39
N ALA A 268 21.03 -27.49 13.91
CA ALA A 268 20.77 -28.62 14.81
C ALA A 268 20.78 -29.97 14.08
N GLU A 269 20.22 -30.04 12.87
CA GLU A 269 20.29 -31.23 12.03
C GLU A 269 21.72 -31.47 11.54
N MET A 270 22.42 -30.39 11.17
CA MET A 270 23.81 -30.50 10.73
C MET A 270 24.70 -31.07 11.84
N ARG A 271 24.52 -30.65 13.10
CA ARG A 271 25.19 -31.26 14.26
C ARG A 271 24.96 -32.76 14.38
N LYS A 272 23.73 -33.22 14.14
CA LYS A 272 23.43 -34.67 14.14
C LYS A 272 24.21 -35.37 13.02
N PHE A 273 24.27 -34.79 11.82
CA PHE A 273 25.01 -35.39 10.71
C PHE A 273 26.51 -35.51 11.02
N VAL A 274 27.09 -34.50 11.67
CA VAL A 274 28.48 -34.55 12.15
C VAL A 274 28.67 -35.67 13.17
N GLN A 275 27.79 -35.74 14.17
CA GLN A 275 27.85 -36.75 15.22
C GLN A 275 27.78 -38.18 14.67
N TYR A 276 27.00 -38.39 13.60
CA TYR A 276 26.91 -39.69 12.92
C TYR A 276 27.99 -39.92 11.86
N GLY A 277 28.92 -38.98 11.66
CA GLY A 277 29.97 -39.09 10.64
C GLY A 277 29.44 -39.10 9.20
N LEU A 278 28.26 -38.52 8.96
CA LEU A 278 27.61 -38.47 7.64
C LEU A 278 28.13 -37.33 6.77
N VAL A 279 28.79 -36.33 7.38
CA VAL A 279 29.35 -35.17 6.70
C VAL A 279 30.81 -34.99 7.10
N THR A 280 31.64 -34.57 6.15
CA THR A 280 33.05 -34.23 6.40
C THR A 280 33.19 -32.75 6.75
N ASN A 281 34.37 -32.35 7.25
CA ASN A 281 34.67 -30.95 7.55
C ASN A 281 34.57 -30.05 6.29
N GLU A 282 34.91 -30.57 5.10
CA GLU A 282 34.76 -29.85 3.84
C GLU A 282 33.27 -29.61 3.51
N ASN A 283 32.40 -30.60 3.74
CA ASN A 283 30.96 -30.46 3.54
C ASN A 283 30.35 -29.42 4.49
N LEU A 284 30.81 -29.38 5.75
CA LEU A 284 30.41 -28.36 6.74
C LEU A 284 30.89 -26.96 6.35
N THR A 285 32.14 -26.85 5.89
CA THR A 285 32.71 -25.58 5.44
C THR A 285 31.90 -25.03 4.27
N GLU A 286 31.55 -25.89 3.31
CA GLU A 286 30.70 -25.51 2.19
C GLU A 286 29.29 -25.10 2.64
N TRP A 287 28.71 -25.79 3.62
CA TRP A 287 27.40 -25.49 4.18
C TRP A 287 27.35 -24.11 4.87
N PHE A 288 28.40 -23.73 5.61
CA PHE A 288 28.53 -22.37 6.16
C PHE A 288 28.77 -21.34 5.06
N ARG A 289 29.60 -21.65 4.06
CA ARG A 289 29.87 -20.74 2.93
C ARG A 289 28.59 -20.38 2.16
N ARG A 290 27.71 -21.37 1.94
CA ARG A 290 26.41 -21.17 1.27
C ARG A 290 25.45 -20.26 2.04
N ARG A 291 25.62 -20.14 3.36
CA ARG A 291 24.88 -19.20 4.22
C ARG A 291 25.50 -17.80 4.27
N GLY A 292 26.57 -17.57 3.52
CA GLY A 292 27.19 -16.25 3.39
C GLY A 292 28.36 -16.00 4.34
N HIS A 293 28.83 -17.01 5.07
CA HIS A 293 30.04 -16.86 5.89
C HIS A 293 31.29 -16.78 4.97
N PRO A 294 32.27 -15.91 5.28
CA PRO A 294 33.56 -15.89 4.61
C PRO A 294 34.25 -17.26 4.62
N GLU A 295 35.11 -17.54 3.64
CA GLU A 295 35.78 -18.85 3.50
C GLU A 295 36.60 -19.22 4.75
N THR A 296 37.36 -18.27 5.28
CA THR A 296 38.16 -18.48 6.49
C THR A 296 37.27 -18.76 7.71
N GLU A 297 36.21 -17.98 7.89
CA GLU A 297 35.26 -18.14 8.99
C GLU A 297 34.51 -19.47 8.90
N SER A 298 34.08 -19.86 7.70
CA SER A 298 33.39 -21.13 7.43
C SER A 298 34.24 -22.33 7.85
N ALA A 299 35.54 -22.31 7.56
CA ALA A 299 36.46 -23.38 7.94
C ALA A 299 36.65 -23.48 9.47
N TRP A 300 36.67 -22.34 10.17
CA TRP A 300 36.74 -22.32 11.64
C TRP A 300 35.44 -22.79 12.27
N LEU A 301 34.28 -22.34 11.76
CA LEU A 301 32.96 -22.76 12.24
C LEU A 301 32.73 -24.26 12.02
N ALA A 302 33.15 -24.80 10.88
CA ALA A 302 33.10 -26.23 10.58
C ALA A 302 33.91 -27.05 11.60
N LYS A 303 35.16 -26.64 11.87
CA LYS A 303 36.01 -27.29 12.89
C LYS A 303 35.42 -27.19 14.29
N PHE A 304 34.84 -26.04 14.62
CA PHE A 304 34.20 -25.85 15.92
C PHE A 304 32.99 -26.78 16.10
N LEU A 305 32.14 -26.90 15.07
CA LEU A 305 30.99 -27.80 15.09
C LEU A 305 31.38 -29.27 15.18
N GLU A 306 32.50 -29.65 14.54
CA GLU A 306 33.07 -31.00 14.62
C GLU A 306 33.63 -31.31 16.02
N ASP A 307 34.29 -30.34 16.66
CA ASP A 307 34.84 -30.52 18.00
C ASP A 307 33.77 -30.38 19.11
N GLU A 308 32.60 -29.78 18.88
CA GLU A 308 31.53 -29.60 19.88
C GLU A 308 31.14 -30.93 20.56
N GLY A 309 31.04 -32.02 19.79
CA GLY A 309 30.77 -33.35 20.34
C GLY A 309 31.87 -33.82 21.29
N SER A 310 33.13 -33.62 20.91
CA SER A 310 34.29 -33.98 21.74
C SER A 310 34.42 -33.06 22.96
N GLN A 311 34.14 -31.76 22.82
CA GLN A 311 34.08 -30.79 23.91
C GLN A 311 33.06 -31.20 24.96
N SER A 312 31.83 -31.55 24.56
CA SER A 312 30.80 -32.00 25.49
C SER A 312 31.20 -33.25 26.30
N ILE A 313 31.95 -34.17 25.67
CA ILE A 313 32.50 -35.35 26.35
C ILE A 313 33.61 -34.93 27.31
N ARG A 314 34.53 -34.06 26.89
CA ARG A 314 35.63 -33.56 27.73
C ARG A 314 35.09 -32.81 28.95
N GLU A 315 34.11 -31.94 28.78
CA GLU A 315 33.42 -31.23 29.86
C GLU A 315 32.74 -32.19 30.83
N ARG A 316 32.04 -33.22 30.34
CA ARG A 316 31.41 -34.23 31.21
C ARG A 316 32.44 -35.01 32.03
N VAL A 317 33.55 -35.42 31.41
CA VAL A 317 34.66 -36.10 32.10
C VAL A 317 35.32 -35.18 33.12
N ALA A 318 35.52 -33.90 32.78
CA ALA A 318 36.04 -32.90 33.68
C ALA A 318 35.13 -32.66 34.89
N GLN A 319 33.81 -32.61 34.66
CA GLN A 319 32.82 -32.47 35.74
C GLN A 319 32.79 -33.70 36.64
N GLU A 320 32.88 -34.90 36.09
CA GLU A 320 32.95 -36.14 36.87
C GLU A 320 34.24 -36.19 37.71
N ALA A 321 35.37 -35.76 37.14
CA ALA A 321 36.63 -35.64 37.87
C ALA A 321 36.54 -34.63 39.02
N LEU A 322 35.87 -33.48 38.80
CA LEU A 322 35.61 -32.49 39.85
C LEU A 322 34.73 -33.04 40.97
N ASN A 323 33.68 -33.78 40.63
CA ASN A 323 32.81 -34.40 41.64
C ASN A 323 33.60 -35.43 42.46
N ASN A 324 34.39 -36.29 41.81
CA ASN A 324 35.25 -37.25 42.51
C ASN A 324 36.30 -36.58 43.41
N TYR A 325 36.79 -35.40 43.04
CA TYR A 325 37.67 -34.61 43.88
C TYR A 325 36.95 -34.03 45.10
N GLN A 326 35.72 -33.53 44.93
CA GLN A 326 34.88 -33.04 46.03
C GLN A 326 34.52 -34.14 47.02
N ASP A 327 34.30 -35.36 46.54
CA ASP A 327 34.02 -36.55 47.35
C ASP A 327 35.30 -37.16 47.97
N GLU A 328 36.45 -36.49 47.86
CA GLU A 328 37.76 -36.94 48.35
C GLU A 328 38.24 -38.27 47.76
N ILE A 329 37.64 -38.72 46.65
CA ILE A 329 38.04 -39.93 45.92
C ILE A 329 39.31 -39.66 45.12
N PHE A 330 39.40 -38.49 44.47
CA PHE A 330 40.57 -38.04 43.71
C PHE A 330 41.33 -36.94 44.46
N THR A 331 42.64 -36.88 44.24
CA THR A 331 43.47 -35.74 44.61
C THR A 331 43.44 -34.66 43.53
N TRP A 332 43.82 -33.44 43.88
CA TRP A 332 43.91 -32.34 42.90
C TRP A 332 44.84 -32.67 41.73
N ALA A 333 46.01 -33.26 42.02
CA ALA A 333 46.97 -33.69 41.01
C ALA A 333 46.40 -34.72 40.03
N GLN A 334 45.38 -35.48 40.41
CA GLN A 334 44.68 -36.41 39.53
C GLN A 334 43.56 -35.74 38.73
N THR A 335 43.03 -34.61 39.21
CA THR A 335 41.87 -33.91 38.63
C THR A 335 42.30 -32.87 37.60
N GLU A 336 43.39 -32.15 37.88
CA GLU A 336 43.95 -31.09 37.04
C GLU A 336 44.17 -31.49 35.56
N PRO A 337 44.67 -32.71 35.23
CA PRO A 337 44.84 -33.10 33.83
C PRO A 337 43.52 -33.18 33.05
N TYR A 338 42.43 -33.63 33.68
CA TYR A 338 41.11 -33.73 33.03
C TYR A 338 40.52 -32.34 32.76
N LEU A 339 40.69 -31.42 33.70
CA LEU A 339 40.27 -30.03 33.55
C LEU A 339 41.06 -29.31 32.47
N THR A 340 42.38 -29.52 32.45
CA THR A 340 43.27 -28.96 31.42
C THR A 340 42.90 -29.51 30.03
N ALA A 341 42.60 -30.80 29.93
CA ALA A 341 42.15 -31.43 28.68
C ALA A 341 40.80 -30.89 28.20
N ALA A 342 39.92 -30.48 29.12
CA ALA A 342 38.66 -29.80 28.81
C ALA A 342 38.82 -28.28 28.63
N HIS A 343 40.05 -27.77 28.50
CA HIS A 343 40.39 -26.37 28.28
C HIS A 343 39.97 -25.40 29.40
N TYR A 344 39.78 -25.88 30.63
CA TYR A 344 39.65 -24.99 31.78
C TYR A 344 40.97 -24.26 32.02
N THR A 345 40.91 -22.95 32.21
CA THR A 345 42.12 -22.17 32.53
C THR A 345 42.44 -22.28 34.03
N SER A 346 43.70 -22.05 34.41
CA SER A 346 44.09 -22.00 35.82
C SER A 346 43.37 -20.91 36.63
N GLN A 347 42.76 -19.93 35.95
CA GLN A 347 41.90 -18.91 36.58
C GLN A 347 40.48 -19.42 36.84
N ASP A 348 40.00 -20.40 36.05
CA ASP A 348 38.69 -21.02 36.23
C ASP A 348 38.71 -22.07 37.34
N VAL A 349 39.90 -22.60 37.66
CA VAL A 349 40.07 -23.70 38.61
C VAL A 349 41.13 -23.35 39.66
N GLU A 350 40.79 -22.47 40.60
CA GLU A 350 41.55 -22.39 41.84
C GLU A 350 41.24 -23.63 42.72
N PRO A 351 42.26 -24.27 43.33
CA PRO A 351 42.01 -25.37 44.25
C PRO A 351 41.11 -24.87 45.40
N PRO A 352 40.04 -25.57 45.76
CA PRO A 352 39.06 -25.10 46.74
C PRO A 352 39.66 -25.11 48.15
N GLY A 353 40.43 -24.07 48.46
CA GLY A 353 40.80 -23.62 49.80
C GLY A 353 40.16 -22.28 50.17
N LEU A 354 39.55 -21.56 49.22
CA LEU A 354 38.81 -20.33 49.45
C LEU A 354 37.72 -20.16 48.37
N HIS A 355 36.45 -20.32 48.77
CA HIS A 355 35.24 -19.89 48.06
C HIS A 355 35.17 -20.12 46.53
N LEU A 356 34.63 -21.28 46.12
CA LEU A 356 34.08 -21.48 44.78
C LEU A 356 32.96 -20.45 44.50
N LYS A 357 33.26 -19.41 43.71
CA LYS A 357 32.28 -18.63 42.93
C LYS A 357 32.17 -19.21 41.50
N ALA A 358 32.01 -20.52 41.37
CA ALA A 358 32.00 -21.20 40.07
C ALA A 358 30.65 -21.17 39.32
N GLU A 359 29.91 -20.07 39.38
CA GLU A 359 28.68 -19.90 38.58
C GLU A 359 28.87 -19.03 37.32
N VAL A 360 30.06 -18.46 37.06
CA VAL A 360 30.17 -17.36 36.08
C VAL A 360 31.01 -17.66 34.82
N GLY A 361 31.80 -18.74 34.78
CA GLY A 361 32.72 -19.02 33.66
C GLY A 361 32.05 -19.70 32.45
N ALA A 362 31.57 -20.93 32.61
CA ALA A 362 31.00 -21.75 31.54
C ALA A 362 29.70 -21.14 30.96
N GLN A 363 28.88 -20.51 31.82
CA GLN A 363 27.64 -19.87 31.41
C GLN A 363 27.87 -18.60 30.57
N LYS A 364 29.04 -17.94 30.73
CA LYS A 364 29.43 -16.78 29.90
C LYS A 364 29.83 -17.20 28.49
N ALA A 365 30.54 -18.31 28.33
CA ALA A 365 30.92 -18.84 27.02
C ALA A 365 29.69 -19.31 26.23
N LEU A 366 28.78 -20.05 26.87
CA LEU A 366 27.51 -20.48 26.28
C LEU A 366 26.57 -19.30 25.97
N CYS A 367 26.47 -18.29 26.84
CA CYS A 367 25.70 -17.06 26.54
C CYS A 367 26.30 -16.24 25.40
N SER A 368 27.63 -16.24 25.23
CA SER A 368 28.30 -15.56 24.12
C SER A 368 28.01 -16.28 22.79
N LEU A 369 28.01 -17.61 22.79
CA LEU A 369 27.61 -18.43 21.64
C LEU A 369 26.13 -18.28 21.31
N GLN A 370 25.24 -18.27 22.32
CA GLN A 370 23.82 -17.97 22.12
C GLN A 370 23.56 -16.54 21.64
N ALA A 371 24.40 -15.56 21.99
CA ALA A 371 24.30 -14.21 21.46
C ALA A 371 24.70 -14.15 19.98
N VAL A 372 25.73 -14.90 19.56
CA VAL A 372 26.14 -15.01 18.15
C VAL A 372 25.06 -15.72 17.34
N PHE A 373 24.66 -16.94 17.72
CA PHE A 373 23.66 -17.74 16.98
C PHE A 373 22.22 -17.25 17.15
N GLY A 374 21.88 -16.61 18.28
CA GLY A 374 20.54 -16.06 18.54
C GLY A 374 20.30 -14.72 17.83
N SER A 375 21.36 -13.96 17.52
CA SER A 375 21.24 -12.72 16.74
C SER A 375 20.83 -12.96 15.28
N GLU A 376 21.12 -14.15 14.73
CA GLU A 376 20.77 -14.53 13.35
C GLU A 376 19.27 -14.81 13.16
N LEU A 377 18.56 -15.26 14.19
CA LEU A 377 17.09 -15.40 14.16
C LEU A 377 16.36 -14.04 14.17
N GLY A 378 17.03 -12.96 14.60
CA GLY A 378 16.48 -11.60 14.61
C GLY A 378 16.74 -10.82 13.31
N PHE A 379 17.69 -11.25 12.47
CA PHE A 379 18.15 -10.45 11.34
C PHE A 379 17.45 -10.76 10.00
N LEU A 380 16.66 -11.84 9.92
CA LEU A 380 15.89 -12.20 8.72
C LEU A 380 14.42 -11.70 8.73
N GLY A 381 14.06 -10.82 9.68
CA GLY A 381 12.68 -10.37 9.89
C GLY A 381 12.38 -8.90 9.61
N SER A 382 13.25 -8.14 8.94
CA SER A 382 13.03 -6.70 8.71
C SER A 382 13.35 -6.28 7.27
N ALA A 383 12.53 -6.74 6.32
CA ALA A 383 12.45 -6.17 4.99
C ALA A 383 11.17 -5.32 4.80
N SER A 384 11.42 -4.03 4.56
CA SER A 384 10.63 -3.06 3.79
C SER A 384 9.22 -2.67 4.25
N LEU A 385 9.14 -1.57 5.03
CA LEU A 385 8.12 -0.53 4.82
C LEU A 385 8.82 0.68 4.21
N GLY A 386 8.71 0.82 2.89
CA GLY A 386 9.18 2.00 2.17
C GLY A 386 8.21 3.17 2.39
N LEU A 387 8.65 4.18 3.14
CA LEU A 387 8.05 5.53 3.10
C LEU A 387 9.16 6.54 2.81
N SER A 388 9.00 7.25 1.69
CA SER A 388 9.92 8.29 1.22
C SER A 388 9.46 9.68 1.70
N LYS A 389 10.44 10.51 2.10
CA LYS A 389 10.44 11.99 2.30
C LYS A 389 9.76 12.50 3.59
N ALA A 390 10.21 13.54 4.32
CA ALA A 390 11.15 14.65 4.10
C ALA A 390 11.77 15.11 5.47
N PRO A 391 12.75 16.05 5.52
CA PRO A 391 13.56 16.32 6.72
C PRO A 391 12.90 17.36 7.65
N GLY A 392 12.72 16.99 8.92
CA GLY A 392 12.24 17.87 9.97
C GLY A 392 12.70 17.37 11.33
N GLN A 393 13.34 18.25 12.09
CA GLN A 393 14.02 17.99 13.37
C GLN A 393 13.15 17.23 14.37
N TYR A 394 13.66 16.11 14.89
CA TYR A 394 13.25 15.58 16.19
C TYR A 394 14.50 15.19 16.99
N GLN A 395 14.66 15.80 18.17
CA GLN A 395 15.55 15.28 19.20
C GLN A 395 14.97 13.96 19.72
N VAL A 396 15.66 12.86 19.46
CA VAL A 396 15.39 11.56 20.08
C VAL A 396 16.12 11.54 21.42
N GLN A 397 15.37 11.61 22.53
CA GLN A 397 15.88 11.22 23.84
C GLN A 397 16.03 9.69 23.86
N HIS A 398 17.26 9.19 23.84
CA HIS A 398 17.55 7.78 24.11
C HIS A 398 17.25 7.47 25.58
N ARG A 399 16.08 6.87 25.85
CA ARG A 399 15.84 6.15 27.10
C ARG A 399 16.35 4.72 26.94
N VAL A 400 17.57 4.47 27.43
CA VAL A 400 18.14 3.11 27.51
C VAL A 400 17.47 2.38 28.67
N GLU A 401 16.39 1.66 28.39
CA GLU A 401 15.89 0.61 29.30
C GLU A 401 16.79 -0.63 29.15
N LYS A 402 17.71 -0.81 30.09
CA LYS A 402 18.44 -2.08 30.26
C LYS A 402 17.45 -3.15 30.70
N ARG A 403 16.93 -3.96 29.76
CA ARG A 403 16.35 -5.26 30.08
C ARG A 403 17.46 -6.31 30.02
N LEU A 404 17.80 -6.86 31.19
CA LEU A 404 18.61 -8.07 31.30
C LEU A 404 17.78 -9.27 30.79
N PRO A 405 18.35 -10.20 30.02
CA PRO A 405 17.64 -11.42 29.63
C PRO A 405 17.48 -12.34 30.84
N GLN A 406 16.23 -12.68 31.17
CA GLN A 406 15.90 -13.72 32.14
C GLN A 406 16.23 -15.08 31.53
N CYS A 407 17.15 -15.81 32.15
CA CYS A 407 17.39 -17.22 31.84
C CYS A 407 16.23 -18.05 32.41
N PHE A 408 15.54 -18.80 31.56
CA PHE A 408 14.49 -19.73 31.97
C PHE A 408 15.12 -20.93 32.70
N ALA A 409 14.76 -21.10 33.97
CA ALA A 409 14.99 -22.32 34.72
C ALA A 409 13.99 -23.41 34.25
N ARG A 410 14.51 -24.62 34.05
CA ARG A 410 13.73 -25.85 33.84
C ARG A 410 12.74 -26.02 34.99
N GLY A 411 11.45 -26.01 34.67
CA GLY A 411 10.36 -26.46 35.54
C GLY A 411 9.81 -27.78 35.00
N GLU A 412 9.59 -28.70 35.93
CA GLU A 412 9.22 -30.10 35.77
C GLU A 412 7.88 -30.34 35.04
N GLU A 413 7.74 -31.59 34.64
CA GLU A 413 6.60 -32.26 34.01
C GLU A 413 5.26 -31.99 34.71
N ALA A 414 4.23 -31.68 33.91
CA ALA A 414 2.85 -31.98 34.24
C ALA A 414 2.07 -32.28 32.95
N GLY A 415 1.63 -33.52 32.82
CA GLY A 415 0.86 -34.01 31.68
C GLY A 415 -0.57 -33.47 31.62
N SER A 416 -1.08 -33.33 30.41
CA SER A 416 -2.50 -33.48 30.00
C SER A 416 -2.51 -33.36 28.47
N ASP A 417 -2.65 -34.46 27.74
CA ASP A 417 -3.92 -35.03 27.29
C ASP A 417 -4.85 -34.00 26.64
N VAL A 418 -4.62 -33.71 25.35
CA VAL A 418 -5.68 -33.22 24.45
C VAL A 418 -5.60 -33.95 23.12
N ARG A 419 -6.72 -34.62 22.85
CA ARG A 419 -7.03 -35.51 21.74
C ARG A 419 -7.10 -34.78 20.39
N ASN A 420 -6.65 -35.51 19.37
CA ASN A 420 -7.27 -35.67 18.05
C ASN A 420 -8.41 -34.71 17.68
N VAL A 421 -8.17 -33.86 16.68
CA VAL A 421 -9.21 -33.47 15.72
C VAL A 421 -8.66 -33.70 14.32
N TYR A 422 -9.11 -34.81 13.73
CA TYR A 422 -8.94 -35.11 12.31
C TYR A 422 -9.80 -34.19 11.45
N LEU A 423 -9.20 -33.81 10.32
CA LEU A 423 -9.78 -33.48 9.02
C LEU A 423 -11.29 -33.76 8.86
N LYS A 424 -12.04 -32.71 8.50
CA LYS A 424 -13.29 -32.87 7.73
C LYS A 424 -13.10 -32.19 6.38
N ALA A 425 -12.74 -33.00 5.39
CA ALA A 425 -12.82 -32.65 3.98
C ALA A 425 -14.30 -32.44 3.62
N GLY A 426 -14.64 -31.22 3.21
CA GLY A 426 -15.95 -30.89 2.66
C GLY A 426 -16.04 -31.29 1.19
N GLU A 427 -17.04 -32.10 0.89
CA GLU A 427 -17.44 -32.58 -0.43
C GLU A 427 -17.71 -31.42 -1.40
N ARG A 428 -17.18 -31.51 -2.62
CA ARG A 428 -17.61 -30.66 -3.75
C ARG A 428 -18.86 -31.30 -4.39
N PRO A 429 -19.96 -30.56 -4.57
CA PRO A 429 -21.04 -31.06 -5.42
C PRO A 429 -20.67 -30.90 -6.90
N HIS A 430 -20.85 -32.00 -7.64
CA HIS A 430 -20.93 -32.01 -9.09
C HIS A 430 -22.03 -31.06 -9.58
N VAL A 431 -21.69 -30.08 -10.40
CA VAL A 431 -22.65 -29.39 -11.26
C VAL A 431 -22.49 -29.96 -12.66
N LEU A 432 -23.49 -30.73 -13.06
CA LEU A 432 -23.76 -31.12 -14.44
C LEU A 432 -24.04 -29.85 -15.25
N ALA A 433 -23.26 -29.65 -16.31
CA ALA A 433 -23.58 -28.70 -17.36
C ALA A 433 -24.55 -29.36 -18.34
N ASP A 434 -25.82 -29.01 -18.25
CA ASP A 434 -26.80 -29.21 -19.33
C ASP A 434 -26.91 -27.91 -20.14
N SER A 435 -26.54 -28.04 -21.41
CA SER A 435 -27.11 -27.36 -22.59
C SER A 435 -27.75 -25.97 -22.43
N LEU A 436 -27.11 -24.96 -23.02
CA LEU A 436 -27.66 -24.11 -24.09
C LEU A 436 -26.56 -23.28 -24.76
#